data_AF-A0A7N0V3I2-F1
#
_entry.id   AF-A0A7N0V3I2-F1
#
_cell.length_a   1.000
_cell.length_b   1.000
_cell.length_c   1.000
_cell.angle_alpha   90.00
_cell.angle_beta   90.00
_cell.angle_gamma   90.00
#
_symmetry.space_group_name_H-M   'P 1'
#
loop_
_entity.id
_entity.type
_entity.pdbx_description
1 polymer ?
#
loop_
_entity_poly.entity_id
_entity_poly.type
_entity_poly.pdbx_seq_one_letter_code
_entity_poly.pdbx_strand_id
1 'polypeptide(L)'
;MASLESMDLSYNHLTGTIPSSFGKLSFLSKFSVAYNQLHGTIPSTGQFLTFPSSAFEGNPGLCGEVHSLISCASRHQQPRSTMSSNGHIDSDIGISIGVGFGTGLVITLGCTTFLYVRDKRAVRRR
;
A
#
# COMPACT_ATOMS: atom_id res chain seq x y z
N MET A 1 -22.76 23.34 7.49
CA MET A 1 -21.51 22.62 7.84
C MET A 1 -21.90 21.20 8.18
N ALA A 2 -21.21 20.20 7.62
CA ALA A 2 -21.52 18.81 7.92
C ALA A 2 -21.10 18.50 9.37
N SER A 3 -22.06 18.17 10.23
CA SER A 3 -21.79 17.70 11.59
C SER A 3 -21.48 16.22 11.53
N LEU A 4 -20.20 15.89 11.30
CA LEU A 4 -19.74 14.53 11.26
C LEU A 4 -19.23 14.15 12.65
N GLU A 5 -19.94 13.22 13.30
CA GLU A 5 -19.68 12.83 14.70
C GLU A 5 -18.80 11.58 14.81
N SER A 6 -18.83 10.70 13.80
CA SER A 6 -18.11 9.43 13.80
C SER A 6 -17.53 9.14 12.43
N MET A 7 -16.24 8.83 12.37
CA MET A 7 -15.52 8.44 11.17
C MET A 7 -14.66 7.21 11.47
N ASP A 8 -15.04 6.06 10.93
CA ASP A 8 -14.22 4.85 11.01
C ASP A 8 -13.74 4.49 9.60
N LEU A 9 -12.44 4.55 9.42
CA LEU A 9 -11.72 4.20 8.19
C LEU A 9 -10.69 3.10 8.47
N SER A 10 -10.82 2.39 9.59
CA SER A 10 -9.87 1.34 9.96
C SER A 10 -9.91 0.15 8.99
N TYR A 11 -8.83 -0.64 8.96
CA TYR A 11 -8.71 -1.86 8.14
C TYR A 11 -8.93 -1.63 6.64
N ASN A 12 -8.27 -0.61 6.11
CA ASN A 12 -8.31 -0.30 4.70
C ASN A 12 -6.88 -0.24 4.12
N HIS A 13 -6.79 0.01 2.82
CA HIS A 13 -5.52 0.22 2.13
C HIS A 13 -5.29 1.70 1.82
N LEU A 14 -5.76 2.61 2.68
CA LEU A 14 -5.58 4.05 2.47
C LEU A 14 -4.10 4.41 2.56
N THR A 15 -3.66 5.26 1.63
CA THR A 15 -2.29 5.78 1.56
C THR A 15 -2.34 7.31 1.58
N GLY A 16 -1.17 7.94 1.78
CA GLY A 16 -1.07 9.40 1.86
C GLY A 16 -1.02 9.90 3.30
N THR A 17 -1.26 11.19 3.48
CA THR A 17 -1.19 11.89 4.77
C THR A 17 -2.58 12.14 5.33
N ILE A 18 -2.69 12.27 6.66
CA ILE A 18 -3.94 12.68 7.31
C ILE A 18 -4.14 14.19 7.06
N PRO A 19 -5.25 14.62 6.42
CA PRO A 19 -5.48 16.02 6.13
C PRO A 19 -5.68 16.83 7.42
N SER A 20 -4.95 17.95 7.57
CA SER A 20 -5.14 18.87 8.71
C SER A 20 -6.54 19.50 8.75
N SER A 21 -7.25 19.51 7.62
CA SER A 21 -8.64 19.97 7.53
C SER A 21 -9.60 19.16 8.39
N PHE A 22 -9.28 17.90 8.72
CA PHE A 22 -10.09 17.09 9.64
C PHE A 22 -10.10 17.68 11.05
N GLY A 23 -9.10 18.48 11.43
CA GLY A 23 -9.09 19.22 12.70
C GLY A 23 -10.18 20.30 12.77
N LYS A 24 -10.80 20.67 11.64
CA LYS A 24 -11.96 21.58 11.58
C LYS A 24 -13.29 20.89 11.88
N LEU A 25 -13.31 19.56 11.95
CA LEU A 25 -14.51 18.80 12.29
C LEU A 25 -14.72 18.82 13.80
N SER A 26 -15.31 19.91 14.30
CA SER A 26 -15.50 20.16 15.73
C SER A 26 -16.41 19.16 16.44
N PHE A 27 -17.31 18.49 15.70
CA PHE A 27 -18.24 17.51 16.25
C PHE A 27 -17.71 16.07 16.22
N LEU A 28 -16.53 15.83 15.64
CA LEU A 28 -15.99 14.49 15.48
C LEU A 28 -15.56 13.93 16.84
N SER A 29 -16.34 12.96 17.34
CA SER A 29 -16.17 12.30 18.63
C SER A 29 -15.54 10.92 18.52
N LYS A 30 -15.75 10.23 17.39
CA LYS A 30 -15.18 8.93 17.10
C LYS A 30 -14.37 9.00 15.82
N PHE A 31 -13.12 8.58 15.89
CA PHE A 31 -12.21 8.57 14.76
C PHE A 31 -11.32 7.33 14.82
N SER A 32 -11.16 6.64 13.69
CA SER A 32 -10.19 5.57 13.54
C SER A 32 -9.69 5.51 12.11
N VAL A 33 -8.39 5.41 11.94
CA VAL A 33 -7.68 5.10 10.69
C VAL A 33 -6.73 3.93 10.89
N ALA A 34 -6.96 3.13 11.93
CA ALA A 34 -6.10 2.03 12.31
C ALA A 34 -5.92 1.02 11.17
N TYR A 35 -4.76 0.39 11.08
CA TYR A 35 -4.45 -0.64 10.08
C TYR A 35 -4.68 -0.15 8.64
N ASN A 36 -3.97 0.93 8.28
CA ASN A 36 -3.88 1.46 6.92
C ASN A 36 -2.40 1.62 6.51
N GLN A 37 -2.15 2.22 5.35
CA GLN A 37 -0.82 2.52 4.82
C GLN A 37 -0.56 4.04 4.82
N LEU A 38 -1.12 4.74 5.82
CA LEU A 38 -0.94 6.18 5.97
C LEU A 38 0.49 6.51 6.43
N HIS A 39 0.96 7.69 6.05
CA HIS A 39 2.28 8.18 6.39
C HIS A 39 2.31 9.67 6.71
N GLY A 40 3.40 10.12 7.33
CA GLY A 40 3.61 11.52 7.69
C GLY A 40 3.16 11.85 9.11
N THR A 41 3.10 13.15 9.39
CA THR A 41 2.82 13.65 10.75
C THR A 41 1.33 13.60 11.04
N ILE A 42 0.95 13.07 12.20
CA ILE A 42 -0.42 13.21 12.70
C ILE A 42 -0.66 14.69 13.02
N PRO A 43 -1.73 15.32 12.49
CA PRO A 43 -2.06 16.69 12.83
C PRO A 43 -2.26 16.84 14.35
N SER A 44 -1.48 17.68 15.01
CA SER A 44 -1.60 18.00 16.43
C SER A 44 -2.63 19.11 16.71
N THR A 45 -3.66 19.21 15.86
CA THR A 45 -4.64 20.30 15.90
C THR A 45 -6.05 19.79 16.20
N GLY A 46 -6.81 20.56 16.97
CA GLY A 46 -8.22 20.27 17.25
C GLY A 46 -8.45 18.97 18.03
N GLN A 47 -9.46 18.20 17.60
CA GLN A 47 -9.89 16.93 18.23
C GLN A 47 -8.86 15.79 18.05
N PHE A 48 -7.83 15.94 17.20
CA PHE A 48 -6.85 14.87 17.00
C PHE A 48 -6.04 14.52 18.26
N LEU A 49 -5.92 15.48 19.19
CA LEU A 49 -5.27 15.28 20.48
C LEU A 49 -6.16 14.51 21.48
N THR A 50 -7.46 14.38 21.22
CA THR A 50 -8.41 13.69 22.11
C THR A 50 -8.60 12.22 21.73
N PHE A 51 -8.25 11.84 20.50
CA PHE A 51 -8.35 10.45 20.06
C PHE A 51 -7.26 9.56 20.65
N PRO A 52 -7.59 8.31 21.01
CA PRO A 52 -6.64 7.37 21.56
C PRO A 52 -5.59 6.94 20.52
N SER A 53 -4.41 6.52 20.96
CA SER A 53 -3.34 6.02 20.06
C SER A 53 -3.79 4.85 19.19
N SER A 54 -4.73 4.03 19.68
CA SER A 54 -5.30 2.90 18.94
C SER A 54 -6.00 3.33 17.65
N ALA A 55 -6.51 4.57 17.57
CA ALA A 55 -7.11 5.11 16.35
C ALA A 55 -6.10 5.25 15.19
N PHE A 56 -4.80 5.27 15.49
CA PHE A 56 -3.72 5.48 14.51
C PHE A 56 -2.81 4.26 14.36
N GLU A 57 -3.03 3.20 15.15
CA GLU A 57 -2.21 1.99 15.17
C GLU A 57 -2.18 1.29 13.81
N GLY A 58 -1.15 0.48 13.55
CA GLY A 58 -1.06 -0.31 12.32
C GLY A 58 -0.76 0.52 11.07
N ASN A 59 -0.32 1.77 11.23
CA ASN A 59 0.15 2.64 10.16
C ASN A 59 1.67 2.88 10.30
N PRO A 60 2.52 2.10 9.60
CA PRO A 60 3.97 2.13 9.83
C PRO A 60 4.65 3.45 9.42
N GLY A 61 4.01 4.25 8.56
CA GLY A 61 4.55 5.53 8.10
C GLY A 61 4.13 6.73 8.95
N LEU A 62 3.20 6.56 9.90
CA LEU A 62 2.73 7.65 10.75
C LEU A 62 3.73 7.95 11.87
N CYS A 63 3.91 9.22 12.14
CA CYS A 63 4.80 9.72 13.18
C CYS A 63 4.19 10.99 13.81
N GLY A 64 4.69 11.41 14.97
CA GLY A 64 4.22 12.60 15.67
C GLY A 64 4.47 12.51 17.16
N GLU A 65 4.57 13.65 17.85
CA GLU A 65 4.79 13.68 19.30
C GLU A 65 3.53 13.35 20.12
N VAL A 66 2.40 13.11 19.45
CA VAL A 66 1.13 12.82 20.08
C VAL A 66 1.13 11.37 20.58
N HIS A 67 0.94 11.17 21.88
CA HIS A 67 0.75 9.87 22.53
C HIS A 67 1.87 8.82 22.31
N SER A 68 3.13 9.21 22.50
CA SER A 68 4.29 8.29 22.48
C SER A 68 4.59 7.65 21.11
N LEU A 69 4.08 8.22 20.03
CA LEU A 69 4.46 7.84 18.67
C LEU A 69 5.89 8.31 18.35
N ILE A 70 6.51 7.63 17.37
CA ILE A 70 7.86 7.95 16.92
C ILE A 70 7.91 9.41 16.44
N SER A 71 8.88 10.18 16.93
CA SER A 71 9.10 11.55 16.49
C SER A 71 9.50 11.58 15.01
N CYS A 72 8.80 12.38 14.21
CA CYS A 72 9.13 12.57 12.79
C CYS A 72 10.54 13.19 12.60
N ALA A 73 11.11 13.82 13.64
CA ALA A 73 12.46 14.40 13.60
C ALA A 73 13.58 13.35 13.55
N SER A 74 13.30 12.08 13.89
CA SER A 74 14.29 11.00 13.83
C SER A 74 14.65 10.59 12.39
N ARG A 75 13.93 11.10 11.38
CA ARG A 75 14.18 10.76 9.96
C ARG A 75 15.37 11.46 9.31
N HIS A 76 16.15 12.28 10.03
CA HIS A 76 17.40 12.81 9.46
C HIS A 76 18.64 11.93 9.70
N GLN A 77 18.53 10.81 10.42
CA GLN A 77 19.57 9.76 10.51
C GLN A 77 18.99 8.36 10.76
N GLN A 78 18.08 7.88 9.89
CA GLN A 78 17.86 6.44 9.80
C GLN A 78 18.39 5.99 8.43
N PRO A 79 19.54 5.30 8.37
CA PRO A 79 19.98 4.66 7.14
C PRO A 79 18.86 3.72 6.70
N ARG A 80 18.47 3.87 5.44
CA ARG A 80 17.64 2.98 4.64
C ARG A 80 17.83 1.53 5.11
N SER A 81 16.84 0.97 5.80
CA SER A 81 16.76 -0.47 6.05
C SER A 81 16.42 -1.18 4.75
N THR A 82 17.42 -1.26 3.85
CA THR A 82 17.53 -2.39 2.95
C THR A 82 17.81 -3.60 3.84
N MET A 83 16.80 -4.46 4.03
CA MET A 83 17.08 -5.86 4.36
C MET A 83 17.78 -6.47 3.14
N SER A 84 19.08 -6.25 3.04
CA SER A 84 19.95 -6.95 2.10
C SER A 84 20.32 -8.26 2.75
N SER A 85 19.46 -9.27 2.57
CA SER A 85 19.81 -10.65 2.88
C SER A 85 20.98 -11.06 1.99
N ASN A 86 21.99 -11.66 2.61
CA ASN A 86 23.21 -12.13 1.99
C ASN A 86 22.90 -13.07 0.81
N GLY A 87 23.24 -12.63 -0.39
CA GLY A 87 23.39 -13.46 -1.57
C GLY A 87 24.68 -13.04 -2.26
N HIS A 88 25.78 -13.72 -1.92
CA HIS A 88 27.02 -13.65 -2.66
C HIS A 88 26.82 -14.46 -3.94
N ILE A 89 26.69 -13.80 -5.08
CA ILE A 89 26.94 -14.38 -6.40
C ILE A 89 27.52 -13.28 -7.28
N ASP A 90 28.85 -13.21 -7.31
CA ASP A 90 29.57 -12.59 -8.41
C ASP A 90 29.15 -13.29 -9.71
N SER A 91 28.55 -12.54 -10.63
CA SER A 91 28.61 -12.85 -12.05
C SER A 91 28.32 -11.57 -12.82
N ASP A 92 29.38 -10.89 -13.25
CA ASP A 92 29.37 -10.23 -14.55
C ASP A 92 28.77 -11.19 -15.58
N ILE A 93 27.80 -10.72 -16.38
CA ILE A 93 27.53 -11.10 -17.78
C ILE A 93 26.23 -10.39 -18.23
N GLY A 94 26.40 -9.41 -19.13
CA GLY A 94 25.63 -9.34 -20.38
C GLY A 94 24.23 -8.68 -20.39
N ILE A 95 24.12 -7.57 -21.13
CA ILE A 95 22.86 -7.02 -21.64
C ILE A 95 22.09 -8.10 -22.44
N SER A 96 20.82 -8.33 -22.12
CA SER A 96 19.86 -8.94 -23.07
C SER A 96 18.52 -8.20 -23.02
N ILE A 97 18.46 -7.09 -23.77
CA ILE A 97 17.21 -6.48 -24.18
C ILE A 97 16.75 -7.25 -25.43
N GLY A 98 15.66 -8.02 -25.36
CA GLY A 98 14.96 -8.44 -26.59
C GLY A 98 14.48 -9.90 -26.79
N VAL A 99 14.10 -10.67 -25.77
CA VAL A 99 13.47 -12.02 -26.01
C VAL A 99 12.11 -12.21 -25.32
N GLY A 100 11.70 -11.32 -24.42
CA GLY A 100 10.47 -11.51 -23.61
C GLY A 100 9.13 -11.20 -24.29
N PHE A 101 9.11 -10.40 -25.36
CA PHE A 101 7.83 -9.93 -25.93
C PHE A 101 7.35 -10.73 -27.15
N GLY A 102 8.25 -11.44 -27.85
CA GLY A 102 7.88 -12.27 -29.01
C GLY A 102 7.39 -13.67 -28.64
N THR A 103 7.97 -14.27 -27.60
CA THR A 103 7.67 -15.67 -27.22
C THR A 103 6.33 -15.80 -26.51
N GLY A 104 5.91 -14.79 -25.75
CA GLY A 104 4.61 -14.74 -25.09
C GLY A 104 3.45 -14.86 -26.09
N LEU A 105 3.41 -13.99 -27.11
CA LEU A 105 2.33 -13.94 -28.09
C LEU A 105 2.21 -15.20 -28.94
N VAL A 106 3.33 -15.82 -29.33
CA VAL A 106 3.32 -17.04 -30.15
C VAL A 106 2.78 -18.22 -29.36
N ILE A 107 3.13 -18.33 -28.07
CA ILE A 107 2.65 -19.43 -27.21
C ILE A 107 1.16 -19.26 -26.90
N THR A 108 0.67 -18.04 -26.60
CA THR A 108 -0.77 -17.85 -26.36
C THR A 108 -1.62 -18.08 -27.60
N LEU A 109 -1.21 -17.57 -28.77
CA LEU A 109 -1.94 -17.79 -30.02
C LEU A 109 -1.88 -19.27 -30.45
N GLY A 110 -0.73 -19.93 -30.31
CA GLY A 110 -0.58 -21.36 -30.60
C GLY A 110 -1.40 -22.25 -29.67
N CYS A 111 -1.41 -21.96 -28.37
CA CYS A 111 -2.15 -22.76 -27.39
C CYS A 111 -3.66 -22.58 -27.57
N THR A 112 -4.15 -21.34 -27.75
CA THR A 112 -5.58 -21.08 -27.96
C THR A 112 -6.10 -21.69 -29.25
N THR A 113 -5.36 -21.58 -30.36
CA THR A 113 -5.76 -22.22 -31.64
C THR A 113 -5.75 -23.75 -31.54
N PHE A 114 -4.75 -24.35 -30.88
CA PHE A 114 -4.71 -25.80 -30.69
C PHE A 114 -5.87 -26.31 -29.83
N LEU A 115 -6.17 -25.65 -28.71
CA LEU A 115 -7.31 -26.00 -27.87
C LEU A 115 -8.64 -25.82 -28.61
N TYR A 116 -8.78 -24.73 -29.38
CA TYR A 116 -9.94 -24.48 -30.24
C TYR A 116 -10.15 -25.59 -31.29
N VAL A 117 -9.08 -26.04 -31.94
CA VAL A 117 -9.14 -27.14 -32.91
C VAL A 117 -9.48 -28.47 -32.23
N ARG A 118 -8.98 -28.74 -31.02
CA ARG A 118 -9.33 -29.95 -30.26
C ARG A 118 -10.80 -29.97 -29.89
N ASP A 119 -11.35 -28.84 -29.44
CA ASP A 119 -12.76 -28.71 -29.08
C ASP A 119 -13.67 -28.94 -30.31
N LYS A 120 -13.37 -28.27 -31.44
CA LYS A 120 -14.06 -28.50 -32.73
C LYS A 120 -13.97 -29.95 -33.22
N ARG A 121 -12.82 -30.61 -33.04
CA ARG A 121 -12.65 -32.03 -33.40
C ARG A 121 -13.40 -32.97 -32.46
N ALA A 122 -13.55 -32.62 -31.18
CA ALA A 122 -14.34 -33.37 -30.21
C ALA A 122 -15.85 -33.26 -30.50
N VAL A 123 -16.32 -32.07 -30.88
CA VAL A 123 -17.72 -31.84 -31.26
C VAL A 123 -18.10 -32.56 -32.57
N ARG A 124 -17.18 -32.66 -33.54
CA ARG A 124 -17.43 -33.34 -34.82
C ARG A 124 -17.39 -34.88 -34.75
N ARG A 125 -17.11 -35.46 -33.58
CA ARG A 125 -17.09 -36.92 -33.34
C ARG A 125 -18.30 -37.42 -32.52
N ARG A 126 -19.30 -36.58 -32.28
CA ARG A 126 -20.66 -36.96 -31.86
C ARG A 126 -21.62 -36.70 -33.01
#